data_AF-A0A935I3F0-F1
#
_entry.id   AF-A0A935I3F0-F1
#
_cell.length_a   1.000
_cell.length_b   1.000
_cell.length_c   1.000
_cell.angle_alpha   90.00
_cell.angle_beta   90.00
_cell.angle_gamma   90.00
#
_symmetry.space_group_name_H-M   'P 1'
#
loop_
_entity.id
_entity.type
_entity.pdbx_description
1 polymer ?
#
loop_
_entity_poly.entity_id
_entity_poly.type
_entity_poly.pdbx_seq_one_letter_code
_entity_poly.pdbx_strand_id
1 'polypeptide(L)'
;MRTIIILAIALVVGIGATEATAQQAVNSVKPTTQKDSASYAVGMQIGKSLKDQGLDLDVNQLTAGLKDMLAGKPLLTDSELQACMTALQAQAMAKMQAESAKKGDANKAKGEAFLVENKKKAGVMVTPSGLQYKVVTEGKGKKPTKDNTVKVHYTGTLIDGTVFDSSVQRGEPIEFPLSGVIAGWTEGVQLMTVGSKYMFYIPSNLAYGANGAGQTIGPNETLIFEVELLDITK
;
A
#
# COMPACT_ATOMS: atom_id res chain seq x y z
N MET A 1 52.82 35.34 -44.52
CA MET A 1 53.65 34.43 -45.34
C MET A 1 54.20 33.33 -44.45
N ARG A 2 54.31 32.08 -44.96
CA ARG A 2 55.36 31.05 -44.70
C ARG A 2 55.90 30.87 -43.26
N THR A 3 56.03 29.69 -42.63
CA THR A 3 55.87 28.24 -42.93
C THR A 3 56.03 27.50 -41.56
N ILE A 4 55.91 26.19 -41.32
CA ILE A 4 55.82 24.97 -42.16
C ILE A 4 54.97 23.88 -41.41
N ILE A 5 54.75 22.70 -42.01
CA ILE A 5 54.14 21.52 -41.36
C ILE A 5 55.23 20.46 -41.09
N ILE A 6 55.22 19.79 -39.92
CA ILE A 6 55.87 18.47 -39.75
C ILE A 6 54.92 17.54 -38.97
N LEU A 7 54.46 16.47 -39.64
CA LEU A 7 53.93 15.28 -38.98
C LEU A 7 55.10 14.44 -38.46
N ALA A 8 54.93 13.80 -37.30
CA ALA A 8 55.72 12.66 -36.89
C ALA A 8 54.80 11.57 -36.33
N ILE A 9 54.53 10.56 -37.15
CA ILE A 9 53.87 9.32 -36.72
C ILE A 9 54.99 8.41 -36.19
N ALA A 10 54.98 8.12 -34.90
CA ALA A 10 55.84 7.13 -34.27
C ALA A 10 55.01 5.91 -33.85
N LEU A 11 55.17 4.82 -34.60
CA LEU A 11 54.55 3.53 -34.28
C LEU A 11 55.51 2.74 -33.39
N VAL A 12 55.11 2.42 -32.16
CA VAL A 12 55.85 1.47 -31.30
C VAL A 12 54.88 0.41 -30.79
N VAL A 13 55.13 -0.83 -31.20
CA VAL A 13 54.50 -2.02 -30.66
C VAL A 13 55.31 -2.47 -29.45
N GLY A 14 54.66 -2.67 -28.30
CA GLY A 14 55.29 -3.16 -27.07
C GLY A 14 54.32 -4.03 -26.28
N ILE A 15 54.61 -5.33 -26.19
CA ILE A 15 53.85 -6.30 -25.39
C ILE A 15 54.34 -6.21 -23.93
N GLY A 16 53.43 -6.05 -22.98
CA GLY A 16 53.74 -6.07 -21.55
C GLY A 16 52.46 -6.10 -20.72
N ALA A 17 52.14 -7.25 -20.13
CA ALA A 17 50.97 -7.39 -19.28
C ALA A 17 51.26 -6.89 -17.86
N THR A 18 50.52 -5.86 -17.45
CA THR A 18 50.19 -5.61 -16.03
C THR A 18 48.74 -5.21 -15.98
N GLU A 19 47.90 -6.06 -15.38
CA GLU A 19 46.49 -5.78 -15.15
C GLU A 19 46.35 -4.69 -14.08
N ALA A 20 46.40 -3.43 -14.51
CA ALA A 20 45.98 -2.31 -13.68
C ALA A 20 44.47 -2.43 -13.46
N THR A 21 44.08 -2.66 -12.21
CA THR A 21 42.71 -2.72 -11.73
C THR A 21 41.95 -1.41 -12.02
N ALA A 22 41.33 -1.34 -13.20
CA ALA A 22 40.40 -0.29 -13.55
C ALA A 22 39.09 -0.49 -12.77
N GLN A 23 39.08 -0.08 -11.49
CA GLN A 23 37.86 0.34 -10.82
C GLN A 23 37.27 1.49 -11.64
N GLN A 24 36.37 1.15 -12.56
CA GLN A 24 35.67 2.13 -13.38
C GLN A 24 34.80 2.97 -12.47
N ALA A 25 35.26 4.18 -12.18
CA ALA A 25 34.43 5.22 -11.58
C ALA A 25 33.14 5.33 -12.40
N VAL A 26 32.00 5.35 -11.72
CA VAL A 26 30.69 5.47 -12.35
C VAL A 26 30.60 6.85 -12.98
N ASN A 27 30.94 6.94 -14.27
CA ASN A 27 30.98 8.20 -15.00
C ASN A 27 29.60 8.86 -15.00
N SER A 28 29.46 9.93 -14.23
CA SER A 28 28.27 10.78 -14.11
C SER A 28 28.06 11.69 -15.32
N VAL A 29 28.42 11.21 -16.51
CA VAL A 29 28.25 11.89 -17.79
C VAL A 29 26.95 11.40 -18.44
N LYS A 30 26.09 12.33 -18.85
CA LYS A 30 24.83 12.00 -19.52
C LYS A 30 25.10 11.18 -20.80
N PRO A 31 24.48 10.01 -21.01
CA PRO A 31 24.60 9.25 -22.24
C PRO A 31 24.20 10.08 -23.46
N THR A 32 24.99 10.01 -24.53
CA THR A 32 24.81 10.83 -25.74
C THR A 32 24.40 10.02 -26.97
N THR A 33 24.72 8.72 -27.04
CA THR A 33 24.25 7.85 -28.13
C THR A 33 22.89 7.23 -27.79
N GLN A 34 22.13 6.85 -28.81
CA GLN A 34 20.83 6.18 -28.64
C GLN A 34 20.97 4.87 -27.85
N LYS A 35 22.03 4.09 -28.14
CA LYS A 35 22.31 2.81 -27.47
C LYS A 35 22.59 3.02 -25.99
N ASP A 36 23.47 3.95 -25.64
CA ASP A 36 23.86 4.20 -24.25
C ASP A 36 22.69 4.81 -23.45
N SER A 37 21.90 5.69 -24.09
CA SER A 37 20.70 6.27 -23.49
C SER A 37 19.64 5.21 -23.20
N ALA A 38 19.43 4.26 -24.12
CA ALA A 38 18.51 3.15 -23.92
C ALA A 38 18.99 2.21 -22.80
N SER A 39 20.27 1.84 -22.78
CA SER A 39 20.86 1.03 -21.71
C SER A 39 20.74 1.69 -20.34
N TYR A 40 21.00 3.01 -20.26
CA TYR A 40 20.86 3.78 -19.03
C TYR A 40 19.40 3.87 -18.58
N ALA A 41 18.45 4.05 -19.50
CA ALA A 41 17.02 4.09 -19.17
C ALA A 41 16.52 2.74 -18.60
N VAL A 42 16.97 1.61 -19.14
CA VAL A 42 16.70 0.27 -18.56
C VAL A 42 17.28 0.15 -17.16
N GLY A 43 18.52 0.60 -16.95
CA GLY A 43 19.15 0.65 -15.63
C GLY A 43 18.38 1.53 -14.61
N MET A 44 17.89 2.70 -15.04
CA MET A 44 17.03 3.57 -14.24
C MET A 44 15.71 2.88 -13.86
N GLN A 45 15.08 2.15 -14.77
CA GLN A 45 13.82 1.45 -14.51
C GLN A 45 14.02 0.32 -13.48
N ILE A 46 15.10 -0.46 -13.61
CA ILE A 46 15.47 -1.50 -12.64
C ILE A 46 15.75 -0.85 -11.27
N GLY A 47 16.61 0.17 -11.23
CA GLY A 47 16.96 0.88 -9.99
C GLY A 47 15.75 1.53 -9.29
N LYS A 48 14.80 2.06 -10.06
CA LYS A 48 13.53 2.55 -9.53
C LYS A 48 12.71 1.41 -8.90
N SER A 49 12.54 0.29 -9.60
CA SER A 49 11.79 -0.86 -9.06
C SER A 49 12.40 -1.41 -7.77
N LEU A 50 13.74 -1.51 -7.70
CA LEU A 50 14.45 -1.95 -6.50
C LEU A 50 14.27 -0.98 -5.33
N LYS A 51 14.32 0.34 -5.59
CA LYS A 51 14.07 1.38 -4.60
C LYS A 51 12.62 1.37 -4.09
N ASP A 52 11.65 1.24 -5.00
CA ASP A 52 10.22 1.27 -4.68
C ASP A 52 9.80 0.02 -3.86
N GLN A 53 10.43 -1.14 -4.10
CA GLN A 53 10.31 -2.34 -3.25
C GLN A 53 11.20 -2.27 -1.99
N GLY A 54 12.19 -1.38 -1.99
CA GLY A 54 13.24 -1.25 -0.97
C GLY A 54 14.00 -2.56 -0.75
N LEU A 55 14.35 -3.27 -1.83
CA LEU A 55 15.23 -4.43 -1.77
C LEU A 55 16.67 -3.97 -1.56
N ASP A 56 17.37 -4.58 -0.60
CA ASP A 56 18.78 -4.32 -0.33
C ASP A 56 19.62 -5.33 -1.13
N LEU A 57 20.11 -4.91 -2.29
CA LEU A 57 20.88 -5.74 -3.23
C LEU A 57 22.23 -5.08 -3.53
N ASP A 58 23.29 -5.88 -3.61
CA ASP A 58 24.58 -5.43 -4.12
C ASP A 58 24.48 -5.14 -5.63
N VAL A 59 24.59 -3.86 -5.99
CA VAL A 59 24.48 -3.38 -7.37
C VAL A 59 25.64 -3.88 -8.26
N ASN A 60 26.82 -4.15 -7.68
CA ASN A 60 27.94 -4.72 -8.41
C ASN A 60 27.66 -6.19 -8.77
N GLN A 61 27.14 -6.97 -7.82
CA GLN A 61 26.74 -8.36 -8.07
C GLN A 61 25.58 -8.45 -9.07
N LEU A 62 24.58 -7.57 -8.96
CA LEU A 62 23.50 -7.46 -9.94
C LEU A 62 24.04 -7.14 -11.35
N THR A 63 25.01 -6.24 -11.45
CA THR A 63 25.65 -5.87 -12.72
C THR A 63 26.53 -7.00 -13.27
N ALA A 64 27.21 -7.76 -12.41
CA ALA A 64 27.98 -8.94 -12.80
C ALA A 64 27.04 -10.03 -13.37
N GLY A 65 26.01 -10.43 -12.62
CA GLY A 65 25.03 -11.43 -13.06
C GLY A 65 24.34 -11.06 -14.39
N LEU A 66 24.03 -9.78 -14.61
CA LEU A 66 23.51 -9.30 -15.91
C LEU A 66 24.53 -9.48 -17.05
N LYS A 67 25.80 -9.12 -16.85
CA LYS A 67 26.86 -9.30 -17.85
C LYS A 67 27.12 -10.77 -18.15
N ASP A 68 27.21 -11.58 -17.11
CA ASP A 68 27.54 -13.01 -17.20
C ASP A 68 26.43 -13.81 -17.88
N MET A 69 25.17 -13.49 -17.58
CA MET A 69 24.01 -14.07 -18.28
C MET A 69 24.00 -13.69 -19.77
N LEU A 70 24.23 -12.43 -20.11
CA LEU A 70 24.32 -11.98 -21.52
C LEU A 70 25.51 -12.58 -22.26
N ALA A 71 26.59 -12.92 -21.57
CA ALA A 71 27.76 -13.61 -22.12
C ALA A 71 27.58 -15.14 -22.22
N GLY A 72 26.45 -15.70 -21.76
CA GLY A 72 26.20 -17.15 -21.72
C GLY A 72 27.07 -17.89 -20.70
N LYS A 73 27.51 -17.21 -19.64
CA LYS A 73 28.40 -17.73 -18.58
C LYS A 73 27.87 -17.44 -17.17
N PRO A 74 26.59 -17.73 -16.85
CA PRO A 74 26.05 -17.46 -15.51
C PRO A 74 26.88 -18.19 -14.44
N LEU A 75 27.15 -17.50 -13.33
CA LEU A 75 27.90 -18.05 -12.20
C LEU A 75 27.03 -18.91 -11.25
N LEU A 76 25.70 -18.81 -11.37
CA LEU A 76 24.75 -19.65 -10.65
C LEU A 76 24.15 -20.69 -11.60
N THR A 77 23.97 -21.91 -11.11
CA THR A 77 23.12 -22.92 -11.76
C THR A 77 21.64 -22.53 -11.67
N ASP A 78 20.79 -23.12 -12.52
CA ASP A 78 19.33 -22.89 -12.50
C ASP A 78 18.72 -23.19 -11.12
N SER A 79 19.26 -24.20 -10.41
CA SER A 79 18.83 -24.58 -9.06
C SER A 79 19.17 -23.52 -8.02
N GLU A 80 20.39 -22.99 -8.06
CA GLU A 80 20.83 -21.91 -7.16
C GLU A 80 20.07 -20.61 -7.44
N LEU A 81 19.85 -20.28 -8.72
CA LEU A 81 19.04 -19.13 -9.12
C LEU A 81 17.61 -19.26 -8.57
N GLN A 82 16.96 -20.41 -8.72
CA GLN A 82 15.61 -20.64 -8.19
C GLN A 82 15.58 -20.56 -6.65
N ALA A 83 16.59 -21.09 -5.97
CA ALA A 83 16.71 -21.00 -4.51
C ALA A 83 16.88 -19.55 -4.03
N CYS A 84 17.78 -18.79 -4.66
CA CYS A 84 18.00 -17.37 -4.37
C CYS A 84 16.74 -16.53 -4.61
N MET A 85 16.03 -16.74 -5.73
CA MET A 85 14.79 -16.03 -6.02
C MET A 85 13.67 -16.39 -5.04
N THR A 86 13.58 -17.64 -4.60
CA THR A 86 12.61 -18.08 -3.57
C THR A 86 12.92 -17.43 -2.22
N ALA A 87 14.20 -17.37 -1.82
CA ALA A 87 14.62 -16.68 -0.60
C ALA A 87 14.34 -15.17 -0.66
N LEU A 88 14.59 -14.51 -1.79
CA LEU A 88 14.30 -13.09 -2.01
C LEU A 88 12.80 -12.79 -1.93
N GLN A 89 11.95 -13.66 -2.51
CA GLN A 89 10.49 -13.55 -2.37
C GLN A 89 10.03 -13.70 -0.92
N ALA A 90 10.59 -14.67 -0.17
CA ALA A 90 10.27 -14.86 1.23
C ALA A 90 10.68 -13.64 2.10
N GLN A 91 11.85 -13.05 1.83
CA GLN A 91 12.29 -11.82 2.48
C GLN A 91 11.37 -10.63 2.16
N ALA A 92 10.95 -10.49 0.90
CA ALA A 92 10.01 -9.44 0.50
C ALA A 92 8.64 -9.58 1.19
N MET A 93 8.12 -10.81 1.32
CA MET A 93 6.89 -11.08 2.07
C MET A 93 7.06 -10.77 3.56
N ALA A 94 8.15 -11.21 4.19
CA ALA A 94 8.43 -10.93 5.60
C ALA A 94 8.56 -9.42 5.88
N LYS A 95 9.21 -8.68 4.98
CA LYS A 95 9.30 -7.21 5.05
C LYS A 95 7.93 -6.55 4.92
N MET A 96 7.12 -6.98 3.95
CA MET A 96 5.75 -6.47 3.76
C MET A 96 4.87 -6.74 4.99
N GLN A 97 4.97 -7.93 5.59
CA GLN A 97 4.28 -8.28 6.84
C GLN A 97 4.75 -7.40 8.01
N ALA A 98 6.05 -7.17 8.16
CA ALA A 98 6.60 -6.31 9.21
C ALA A 98 6.20 -4.83 9.03
N GLU A 99 6.13 -4.33 7.80
CA GLU A 99 5.61 -2.99 7.51
C GLU A 99 4.10 -2.88 7.75
N SER A 100 3.33 -3.92 7.39
CA SER A 100 1.90 -3.99 7.69
C SER A 100 1.63 -4.01 9.20
N ALA A 101 2.38 -4.81 9.96
CA ALA A 101 2.31 -4.85 11.42
C ALA A 101 2.61 -3.47 12.04
N LYS A 102 3.72 -2.82 11.64
CA LYS A 102 4.07 -1.46 12.10
C LYS A 102 2.99 -0.43 11.78
N LYS A 103 2.39 -0.48 10.58
CA LYS A 103 1.25 0.37 10.22
C LYS A 103 0.03 0.05 11.09
N GLY A 104 -0.24 -1.24 11.33
CA GLY A 104 -1.31 -1.72 12.18
C GLY A 104 -1.18 -1.28 13.64
N ASP A 105 0.01 -1.28 14.21
CA ASP A 105 0.26 -0.80 15.57
C ASP A 105 0.05 0.73 15.65
N ALA A 106 0.57 1.48 14.68
CA ALA A 106 0.39 2.93 14.60
C ALA A 106 -1.09 3.32 14.42
N ASN A 107 -1.82 2.60 13.56
CA ASN A 107 -3.24 2.82 13.30
C ASN A 107 -4.12 2.42 14.48
N LYS A 108 -3.79 1.31 15.15
CA LYS A 108 -4.45 0.91 16.40
C LYS A 108 -4.30 1.99 17.47
N ALA A 109 -3.08 2.50 17.70
CA ALA A 109 -2.83 3.55 18.68
C ALA A 109 -3.57 4.86 18.34
N LYS A 110 -3.60 5.27 17.07
CA LYS A 110 -4.41 6.42 16.60
C LYS A 110 -5.90 6.19 16.82
N GLY A 111 -6.40 5.00 16.50
CA GLY A 111 -7.80 4.60 16.66
C GLY A 111 -8.25 4.61 18.12
N GLU A 112 -7.47 3.99 19.01
CA GLU A 112 -7.72 3.99 20.45
C GLU A 112 -7.72 5.41 21.03
N ALA A 113 -6.73 6.25 20.66
CA ALA A 113 -6.69 7.66 21.07
C ALA A 113 -7.90 8.46 20.55
N PHE A 114 -8.24 8.32 19.27
CA PHE A 114 -9.42 8.93 18.67
C PHE A 114 -10.70 8.54 19.42
N LEU A 115 -10.90 7.25 19.69
CA LEU A 115 -12.07 6.74 20.39
C LEU A 115 -12.13 7.19 21.86
N VAL A 116 -10.99 7.32 22.54
CA VAL A 116 -10.91 7.85 23.91
C VAL A 116 -11.34 9.32 23.99
N GLU A 117 -11.01 10.14 23.00
CA GLU A 117 -11.49 11.53 22.93
C GLU A 117 -12.92 11.63 22.39
N ASN A 118 -13.29 10.79 21.42
CA ASN A 118 -14.60 10.83 20.77
C ASN A 118 -15.75 10.53 21.74
N LYS A 119 -15.59 9.56 22.65
CA LYS A 119 -16.59 9.24 23.68
C LYS A 119 -16.86 10.36 24.69
N LYS A 120 -16.03 11.41 24.73
CA LYS A 120 -16.24 12.59 25.59
C LYS A 120 -17.15 13.63 24.92
N LYS A 121 -17.40 13.52 23.61
CA LYS A 121 -18.19 14.50 22.84
C LYS A 121 -19.68 14.35 23.15
N ALA A 122 -20.39 15.47 23.21
CA ALA A 122 -21.83 15.49 23.48
C ALA A 122 -22.62 14.68 22.45
N GLY A 123 -23.49 13.80 22.95
CA GLY A 123 -24.33 12.90 22.16
C GLY A 123 -23.65 11.63 21.64
N VAL A 124 -22.36 11.40 21.97
CA VAL A 124 -21.71 10.11 21.69
C VAL A 124 -22.05 9.12 22.80
N MET A 125 -22.54 7.95 22.39
CA MET A 125 -22.83 6.78 23.24
C MET A 125 -21.83 5.68 22.92
N VAL A 126 -21.56 4.79 23.89
CA VAL A 126 -20.63 3.66 23.76
C VAL A 126 -21.34 2.38 24.19
N THR A 127 -21.23 1.32 23.39
CA THR A 127 -21.81 0.01 23.69
C THR A 127 -20.79 -0.89 24.42
N PRO A 128 -21.21 -2.03 24.99
CA PRO A 128 -20.29 -2.97 25.65
C PRO A 128 -19.20 -3.56 24.75
N SER A 129 -19.39 -3.58 23.42
CA SER A 129 -18.37 -4.07 22.46
C SER A 129 -17.28 -3.03 22.15
N GLY A 130 -17.48 -1.78 22.56
CA GLY A 130 -16.62 -0.65 22.23
C GLY A 130 -17.04 0.13 20.98
N LEU A 131 -18.10 -0.29 20.28
CA LEU A 131 -18.74 0.54 19.24
C LEU A 131 -19.19 1.86 19.87
N GLN A 132 -18.87 2.98 19.21
CA GLN A 132 -19.43 4.28 19.56
C GLN A 132 -20.39 4.74 18.48
N TYR A 133 -21.43 5.46 18.87
CA TYR A 133 -22.37 6.05 17.93
C TYR A 133 -22.90 7.39 18.41
N LYS A 134 -23.43 8.18 17.49
CA LYS A 134 -24.16 9.42 17.78
C LYS A 134 -25.39 9.51 16.88
N VAL A 135 -26.54 9.75 17.49
CA VAL A 135 -27.77 10.07 16.74
C VAL A 135 -27.60 11.46 16.12
N VAL A 136 -27.79 11.56 14.80
CA VAL A 136 -27.84 12.83 14.05
C VAL A 136 -29.29 13.23 13.79
N THR A 137 -30.14 12.25 13.46
CA THR A 137 -31.59 12.41 13.30
C THR A 137 -32.27 11.13 13.76
N GLU A 138 -33.26 11.25 14.64
CA GLU A 138 -34.01 10.10 15.14
C GLU A 138 -35.15 9.73 14.18
N GLY A 139 -35.24 8.45 13.84
CA GLY A 139 -36.29 7.90 12.99
C GLY A 139 -37.53 7.53 13.79
N LYS A 140 -38.60 7.14 13.09
CA LYS A 140 -39.88 6.73 13.71
C LYS A 140 -40.42 5.40 13.21
N GLY A 141 -39.70 4.75 12.29
CA GLY A 141 -40.06 3.43 11.79
C GLY A 141 -39.54 2.28 12.67
N LYS A 142 -39.61 1.07 12.14
CA LYS A 142 -39.20 -0.15 12.83
C LYS A 142 -37.67 -0.18 13.06
N LYS A 143 -37.23 -0.95 14.05
CA LYS A 143 -35.82 -1.35 14.19
C LYS A 143 -35.57 -2.67 13.45
N PRO A 144 -34.42 -2.85 12.78
CA PRO A 144 -34.08 -4.12 12.15
C PRO A 144 -33.55 -5.12 13.18
N THR A 145 -33.64 -6.40 12.85
CA THR A 145 -32.86 -7.48 13.49
C THR A 145 -31.69 -7.87 12.59
N LYS A 146 -30.68 -8.55 13.16
CA LYS A 146 -29.53 -9.12 12.44
C LYS A 146 -29.89 -9.98 11.21
N ASP A 147 -31.11 -10.50 11.15
CA ASP A 147 -31.58 -11.41 10.11
C ASP A 147 -32.28 -10.66 8.96
N ASN A 148 -32.44 -9.33 9.06
CA ASN A 148 -33.02 -8.51 8.00
C ASN A 148 -31.99 -8.06 6.97
N THR A 149 -32.49 -7.79 5.76
CA THR A 149 -31.82 -6.93 4.79
C THR A 149 -32.23 -5.48 5.09
N VAL A 150 -31.28 -4.54 4.98
CA VAL A 150 -31.56 -3.11 5.18
C VAL A 150 -31.17 -2.31 3.95
N LYS A 151 -31.94 -1.26 3.68
CA LYS A 151 -31.66 -0.28 2.63
C LYS A 151 -31.11 0.99 3.26
N VAL A 152 -29.93 1.44 2.83
CA VAL A 152 -29.25 2.60 3.44
C VAL A 152 -28.61 3.53 2.42
N HIS A 153 -28.49 4.80 2.82
CA HIS A 153 -27.39 5.64 2.36
C HIS A 153 -26.25 5.63 3.39
N TYR A 154 -25.00 5.68 2.93
CA TYR A 154 -23.84 5.80 3.81
C TYR A 154 -22.65 6.47 3.14
N THR A 155 -21.75 6.96 3.99
CA THR A 155 -20.37 7.35 3.63
C THR A 155 -19.43 6.83 4.70
N GLY A 156 -18.43 6.03 4.29
CA GLY A 156 -17.37 5.49 5.13
C GLY A 156 -16.06 6.25 4.94
N THR A 157 -15.45 6.65 6.06
CA THR A 157 -14.21 7.44 6.12
C THR A 157 -13.23 6.87 7.14
N LEU A 158 -11.93 7.02 6.86
CA LEU A 158 -10.87 6.86 7.87
C LEU A 158 -10.87 8.07 8.82
N ILE A 159 -10.14 7.97 9.95
CA ILE A 159 -10.03 9.06 10.94
C ILE A 159 -9.48 10.36 10.34
N ASP A 160 -8.66 10.28 9.28
CA ASP A 160 -8.11 11.45 8.58
C ASP A 160 -9.08 12.12 7.58
N GLY A 161 -10.29 11.57 7.42
CA GLY A 161 -11.32 12.06 6.50
C GLY A 161 -11.27 11.43 5.10
N THR A 162 -10.32 10.52 4.82
CA THR A 162 -10.26 9.79 3.55
C THR A 162 -11.51 8.95 3.37
N VAL A 163 -12.34 9.29 2.37
CA VAL A 163 -13.50 8.48 1.96
C VAL A 163 -12.98 7.21 1.28
N PHE A 164 -13.33 6.05 1.82
CA PHE A 164 -13.04 4.76 1.20
C PHE A 164 -14.24 4.18 0.44
N ASP A 165 -15.47 4.57 0.81
CA ASP A 165 -16.69 4.11 0.18
C ASP A 165 -17.87 5.07 0.49
N SER A 166 -18.78 5.28 -0.47
CA SER A 166 -19.99 6.09 -0.27
C SER A 166 -21.07 5.73 -1.30
N SER A 167 -22.25 5.33 -0.82
CA SER A 167 -23.42 5.16 -1.69
C SER A 167 -24.04 6.51 -2.07
N VAL A 168 -23.86 7.55 -1.25
CA VAL A 168 -24.29 8.92 -1.56
C VAL A 168 -23.52 9.46 -2.78
N GLN A 169 -22.21 9.22 -2.87
CA GLN A 169 -21.42 9.61 -4.06
C GLN A 169 -21.77 8.81 -5.32
N ARG A 170 -22.25 7.56 -5.17
CA ARG A 170 -22.81 6.78 -6.29
C ARG A 170 -24.19 7.26 -6.75
N GLY A 171 -24.90 8.02 -5.91
CA GLY A 171 -26.23 8.54 -6.22
C GLY A 171 -27.38 7.55 -6.00
N GLU A 172 -27.11 6.35 -5.48
CA GLU A 172 -28.10 5.29 -5.25
C GLU A 172 -27.94 4.63 -3.87
N PRO A 173 -29.03 4.31 -3.16
CA PRO A 173 -28.96 3.50 -1.94
C PRO A 173 -28.41 2.10 -2.21
N ILE A 174 -27.82 1.48 -1.18
CA ILE A 174 -27.44 0.06 -1.24
C ILE A 174 -28.35 -0.77 -0.33
N GLU A 175 -28.48 -2.06 -0.65
CA GLU A 175 -29.14 -3.06 0.20
C GLU A 175 -28.13 -4.16 0.58
N PHE A 176 -28.14 -4.58 1.85
CA PHE A 176 -27.33 -5.71 2.32
C PHE A 176 -27.99 -6.45 3.50
N PRO A 177 -27.78 -7.77 3.62
CA PRO A 177 -28.15 -8.52 4.82
C PRO A 177 -27.27 -8.08 6.00
N LEU A 178 -27.89 -7.76 7.15
CA LEU A 178 -27.14 -7.32 8.34
C LEU A 178 -26.20 -8.40 8.92
N SER A 179 -26.43 -9.67 8.60
CA SER A 179 -25.55 -10.79 8.94
C SER A 179 -24.32 -10.91 8.03
N GLY A 180 -24.27 -10.20 6.89
CA GLY A 180 -23.20 -10.26 5.90
C GLY A 180 -22.22 -9.08 5.91
N VAL A 181 -22.34 -8.17 6.88
CA VAL A 181 -21.49 -6.97 7.02
C VAL A 181 -20.59 -7.05 8.26
N ILE A 182 -19.69 -6.08 8.44
CA ILE A 182 -18.78 -6.05 9.59
C ILE A 182 -19.56 -5.94 10.92
N ALA A 183 -19.02 -6.52 12.00
CA ALA A 183 -19.73 -6.68 13.27
C ALA A 183 -20.26 -5.36 13.85
N GLY A 184 -19.53 -4.25 13.70
CA GLY A 184 -19.97 -2.92 14.13
C GLY A 184 -21.17 -2.37 13.36
N TRP A 185 -21.35 -2.77 12.10
CA TRP A 185 -22.56 -2.47 11.33
C TRP A 185 -23.73 -3.37 11.75
N THR A 186 -23.49 -4.69 11.89
CA THR A 186 -24.49 -5.65 12.39
C THR A 186 -25.05 -5.21 13.74
N GLU A 187 -24.18 -4.78 14.67
CA GLU A 187 -24.58 -4.23 15.96
C GLU A 187 -25.24 -2.85 15.81
N GLY A 188 -24.55 -1.89 15.18
CA GLY A 188 -24.94 -0.48 15.16
C GLY A 188 -26.29 -0.22 14.49
N VAL A 189 -26.58 -0.88 13.37
CA VAL A 189 -27.84 -0.65 12.64
C VAL A 189 -29.05 -1.23 13.38
N GLN A 190 -28.88 -2.25 14.24
CA GLN A 190 -29.96 -2.72 15.12
C GLN A 190 -30.32 -1.68 16.22
N LEU A 191 -29.46 -0.68 16.48
CA LEU A 191 -29.78 0.44 17.36
C LEU A 191 -30.65 1.50 16.66
N MET A 192 -30.66 1.54 15.34
CA MET A 192 -31.37 2.53 14.51
C MET A 192 -32.87 2.23 14.38
N THR A 193 -33.63 3.25 14.05
CA THR A 193 -35.02 3.18 13.55
C THR A 193 -35.05 3.56 12.07
N VAL A 194 -35.99 3.04 11.27
CA VAL A 194 -36.17 3.50 9.89
C VAL A 194 -36.50 5.00 9.88
N GLY A 195 -35.84 5.72 8.97
CA GLY A 195 -35.81 7.18 8.89
C GLY A 195 -34.76 7.85 9.79
N SER A 196 -33.92 7.10 10.50
CA SER A 196 -32.85 7.66 11.32
C SER A 196 -31.54 7.83 10.58
N LYS A 197 -30.74 8.80 11.03
CA LYS A 197 -29.37 9.06 10.57
C LYS A 197 -28.42 9.06 11.76
N TYR A 198 -27.42 8.18 11.74
CA TYR A 198 -26.48 7.95 12.82
C TYR A 198 -25.04 8.12 12.31
N MET A 199 -24.15 8.61 13.17
CA MET A 199 -22.71 8.41 13.03
C MET A 199 -22.29 7.17 13.81
N PHE A 200 -21.52 6.27 13.21
CA PHE A 200 -20.83 5.17 13.88
C PHE A 200 -19.32 5.40 13.86
N TYR A 201 -18.67 5.09 14.97
CA TYR A 201 -17.22 5.08 15.12
C TYR A 201 -16.82 3.67 15.55
N ILE A 202 -16.35 2.89 14.59
CA ILE A 202 -16.22 1.44 14.69
C ILE A 202 -14.74 1.11 14.97
N PRO A 203 -14.39 0.59 16.16
CA PRO A 203 -13.03 0.14 16.45
C PRO A 203 -12.66 -1.02 15.51
N SER A 204 -11.38 -1.16 15.22
CA SER A 204 -10.91 -2.07 14.15
C SER A 204 -11.27 -3.55 14.36
N ASN A 205 -11.41 -4.00 15.60
CA ASN A 205 -11.86 -5.35 15.96
C ASN A 205 -13.34 -5.62 15.66
N LEU A 206 -14.14 -4.57 15.42
CA LEU A 206 -15.53 -4.65 14.93
C LEU A 206 -15.64 -4.31 13.43
N ALA A 207 -14.50 -4.07 12.77
CA ALA A 207 -14.36 -3.79 11.35
C ALA A 207 -13.50 -4.88 10.67
N TYR A 208 -12.40 -4.51 10.01
CA TYR A 208 -11.55 -5.42 9.22
C TYR A 208 -10.26 -5.86 9.94
N GLY A 209 -10.04 -5.42 11.18
CA GLY A 209 -8.91 -5.84 12.03
C GLY A 209 -7.54 -5.65 11.38
N ALA A 210 -6.60 -6.53 11.74
CA ALA A 210 -5.20 -6.45 11.32
C ALA A 210 -4.97 -6.69 9.81
N ASN A 211 -5.97 -7.17 9.07
CA ASN A 211 -5.85 -7.44 7.63
C ASN A 211 -6.20 -6.21 6.77
N GLY A 212 -6.99 -5.27 7.30
CA GLY A 212 -7.57 -4.18 6.50
C GLY A 212 -8.53 -4.69 5.42
N ALA A 213 -8.90 -3.82 4.48
CA ALA A 213 -9.76 -4.19 3.35
C ALA A 213 -9.58 -3.29 2.12
N GLY A 214 -9.68 -3.90 0.93
CA GLY A 214 -9.51 -3.21 -0.35
C GLY A 214 -8.12 -2.58 -0.49
N GLN A 215 -8.05 -1.43 -1.14
CA GLN A 215 -6.81 -0.67 -1.34
C GLN A 215 -6.63 0.47 -0.33
N THR A 216 -7.70 0.86 0.38
CA THR A 216 -7.74 2.09 1.19
C THR A 216 -7.76 1.82 2.69
N ILE A 217 -8.44 0.76 3.15
CA ILE A 217 -8.55 0.47 4.58
C ILE A 217 -7.31 -0.31 5.03
N GLY A 218 -6.40 0.38 5.71
CA GLY A 218 -5.19 -0.21 6.26
C GLY A 218 -5.43 -1.18 7.43
N PRO A 219 -4.37 -1.86 7.89
CA PRO A 219 -4.41 -2.72 9.06
C PRO A 219 -4.82 -1.92 10.31
N ASN A 220 -5.68 -2.52 11.14
CA ASN A 220 -6.21 -1.99 12.39
C ASN A 220 -6.86 -0.59 12.30
N GLU A 221 -7.33 -0.16 11.13
CA GLU A 221 -8.04 1.11 10.99
C GLU A 221 -9.36 1.15 11.75
N THR A 222 -9.61 2.28 12.42
CA THR A 222 -10.90 2.61 13.03
C THR A 222 -11.72 3.38 11.99
N LEU A 223 -12.95 2.92 11.76
CA LEU A 223 -13.79 3.45 10.67
C LEU A 223 -14.86 4.39 11.21
N ILE A 224 -15.13 5.46 10.46
CA ILE A 224 -16.20 6.41 10.74
C ILE A 224 -17.23 6.29 9.62
N PHE A 225 -18.47 5.99 9.97
CA PHE A 225 -19.58 5.94 9.02
C PHE A 225 -20.67 6.94 9.37
N GLU A 226 -21.12 7.74 8.40
CA GLU A 226 -22.46 8.31 8.43
C GLU A 226 -23.40 7.30 7.75
N VAL A 227 -24.52 6.95 8.41
CA VAL A 227 -25.50 5.98 7.91
C VAL A 227 -26.91 6.52 8.06
N GLU A 228 -27.71 6.41 7.01
CA GLU A 228 -29.13 6.76 6.95
C GLU A 228 -29.94 5.50 6.63
N LEU A 229 -30.77 5.05 7.57
CA LEU A 229 -31.56 3.83 7.41
C LEU A 229 -32.89 4.16 6.71
N LEU A 230 -32.99 3.77 5.44
CA LEU A 230 -34.12 4.13 4.57
C LEU A 230 -35.27 3.12 4.66
N ASP A 231 -34.96 1.82 4.71
CA ASP A 231 -35.98 0.75 4.80
C ASP A 231 -35.40 -0.57 5.36
N ILE A 232 -36.29 -1.51 5.70
CA ILE A 232 -35.96 -2.85 6.18
C ILE A 232 -36.77 -3.88 5.37
N THR A 233 -36.06 -4.77 4.67
CA THR A 233 -36.60 -5.88 3.91
C THR A 233 -36.30 -7.22 4.60
N LYS A 234 -36.91 -8.30 4.10
CA LYS A 234 -36.89 -9.64 4.72
C LYS A 234 -35.88 -10.55 4.04
#